data_AF-A0A8E1VZ33-F1
#
_entry.id   AF-A0A8E1VZ33-F1
#
_cell.length_a   1.000
_cell.length_b   1.000
_cell.length_c   1.000
_cell.angle_alpha   90.00
_cell.angle_beta   90.00
_cell.angle_gamma   90.00
#
_symmetry.space_group_name_H-M   'P 1'
#
loop_
_entity.id
_entity.type
_entity.pdbx_description
1 polymer ?
#
loop_
_entity_poly.entity_id
_entity_poly.type
_entity_poly.pdbx_seq_one_letter_code
_entity_poly.pdbx_strand_id
1 'polypeptide(L)'
;MELTEFAIRLPQRTWAPGTYTFVASNSGTTVHALELAGPGGADQKTGTLRGGESGSFTVTLQPGRYELSCPVGNHKELGMDTTIEVGSAAPGTSPAQPSGGGD
;
A
#
# COMPACT_ATOMS: atom_id res chain seq x y z
N MET A 1 3.39 7.80 -1.27
CA MET A 1 2.73 7.30 -2.49
C MET A 1 2.46 8.47 -3.39
N GLU A 2 2.74 8.33 -4.67
CA GLU A 2 2.53 9.40 -5.64
C GLU A 2 1.32 9.05 -6.51
N LEU A 3 0.40 10.00 -6.61
CA LEU A 3 -0.76 9.92 -7.48
C LEU A 3 -0.51 10.84 -8.67
N THR A 4 -0.62 10.29 -9.87
CA THR A 4 -0.63 11.04 -11.13
C THR A 4 -1.85 10.62 -11.93
N GLU A 5 -2.03 11.17 -13.12
CA GLU A 5 -3.18 10.90 -13.99
C GLU A 5 -3.52 9.41 -14.08
N PHE A 6 -4.59 9.05 -13.37
CA PHE A 6 -5.15 7.70 -13.25
C PHE A 6 -4.14 6.61 -12.82
N ALA A 7 -3.09 6.97 -12.09
CA ALA A 7 -2.03 6.04 -11.70
C ALA A 7 -1.59 6.22 -10.24
N ILE A 8 -1.28 5.09 -9.59
CA ILE A 8 -0.74 5.03 -8.24
C ILE A 8 0.68 4.47 -8.30
N ARG A 9 1.67 5.29 -7.93
CA ARG A 9 3.08 4.88 -7.80
C ARG A 9 3.39 4.49 -6.35
N LEU A 10 3.70 3.21 -6.19
CA LEU A 10 4.07 2.61 -4.91
C LEU A 10 5.60 2.64 -4.73
N PRO A 11 6.10 2.85 -3.50
CA PRO A 11 7.53 2.74 -3.22
C PRO A 11 8.01 1.28 -3.23
N GLN A 12 7.12 0.33 -2.96
CA GLN A 12 7.37 -1.12 -2.96
C GLN A 12 6.03 -1.87 -3.01
N ARG A 13 6.04 -3.18 -3.29
CA ARG A 13 4.83 -4.01 -3.43
C ARG A 13 4.58 -5.00 -2.29
N THR A 14 5.62 -5.35 -1.55
CA THR A 14 5.54 -6.34 -0.47
C THR A 14 5.88 -5.68 0.86
N TRP A 15 5.05 -5.90 1.87
CA TRP A 15 5.21 -5.35 3.21
C TRP A 15 5.14 -6.43 4.27
N ALA A 16 5.79 -6.19 5.41
CA ALA A 16 5.57 -6.98 6.60
C ALA A 16 4.21 -6.61 7.24
N PRO A 17 3.59 -7.52 8.01
CA PRO A 17 2.47 -7.14 8.88
C PRO A 17 2.90 -6.06 9.88
N GLY A 18 2.03 -5.10 10.15
CA GLY A 18 2.33 -3.99 11.04
C GLY A 18 1.44 -2.77 10.84
N THR A 19 1.62 -1.75 11.66
CA THR A 19 0.90 -0.48 11.55
C THR A 19 1.68 0.50 10.68
N TYR A 20 1.02 1.05 9.67
CA TYR A 20 1.61 1.96 8.70
C TYR A 20 0.75 3.21 8.54
N THR A 21 1.41 4.36 8.41
CA THR A 21 0.78 5.58 7.89
C THR A 21 1.03 5.68 6.40
N PHE A 22 -0.05 5.63 5.63
CA PHE A 22 -0.03 5.82 4.19
C PHE A 22 -0.10 7.31 3.93
N VAL A 23 0.86 7.84 3.17
CA VAL A 23 0.87 9.24 2.74
C VAL A 23 0.72 9.26 1.22
N ALA A 24 -0.33 9.89 0.73
CA ALA A 24 -0.60 10.09 -0.69
C ALA A 24 -0.36 11.55 -1.05
N SER A 25 0.43 11.79 -2.10
CA SER A 25 0.67 13.11 -2.68
C SER A 25 0.17 13.10 -4.11
N ASN A 26 -0.70 14.04 -4.46
CA ASN A 26 -1.17 14.22 -5.82
C ASN A 26 -0.19 15.12 -6.60
N SER A 27 0.68 14.52 -7.40
CA SER A 27 1.61 15.23 -8.29
C SER A 27 0.99 15.53 -9.66
N GLY A 28 -0.24 15.08 -9.91
CA GLY A 28 -1.00 15.35 -11.12
C GLY A 28 -1.84 16.62 -11.04
N THR A 29 -2.71 16.77 -12.03
CA THR A 29 -3.68 17.85 -12.17
C THR A 29 -5.12 17.37 -11.95
N THR A 30 -5.41 16.11 -12.24
CA THR A 30 -6.70 15.50 -11.91
C THR A 30 -6.86 15.32 -10.42
N VAL A 31 -8.09 15.45 -9.94
CA VAL A 31 -8.45 15.24 -8.55
C VAL A 31 -8.41 13.73 -8.22
N HIS A 32 -7.73 13.36 -7.14
CA HIS A 32 -7.56 11.96 -6.75
C HIS A 32 -7.90 11.72 -5.28
N ALA A 33 -8.09 10.46 -4.92
CA ALA A 33 -8.05 10.00 -3.54
C ALA A 33 -7.32 8.64 -3.52
N LEU A 34 -6.79 8.27 -2.36
CA LEU A 34 -6.24 6.93 -2.15
C LEU A 34 -7.15 6.17 -1.21
N GLU A 35 -7.65 5.03 -1.64
CA GLU A 35 -8.41 4.07 -0.84
C GLU A 35 -7.62 2.76 -0.76
N LEU A 36 -7.59 2.16 0.42
CA LEU A 36 -7.05 0.84 0.70
C LEU A 36 -8.19 -0.08 1.13
N ALA A 37 -8.39 -1.16 0.39
CA ALA A 37 -9.33 -2.22 0.70
C ALA A 37 -8.60 -3.56 0.89
N GLY A 38 -9.01 -4.39 1.84
CA GLY A 38 -8.34 -5.65 2.10
C GLY A 38 -9.05 -6.60 3.06
N PRO A 39 -8.38 -7.71 3.44
CA PRO A 39 -8.95 -8.74 4.29
C PRO A 39 -9.38 -8.19 5.66
N GLY A 40 -10.33 -8.89 6.28
CA GLY A 40 -10.85 -8.51 7.60
C GLY A 40 -11.68 -7.22 7.60
N GLY A 41 -12.11 -6.73 6.44
CA GLY A 41 -12.85 -5.47 6.32
C GLY A 41 -11.97 -4.23 6.46
N ALA A 42 -10.67 -4.36 6.18
CA ALA A 42 -9.78 -3.21 6.12
C ALA A 42 -10.24 -2.28 4.99
N ASP A 43 -10.74 -1.11 5.37
CA ASP A 43 -11.20 -0.06 4.47
C ASP A 43 -10.78 1.29 5.07
N GLN A 44 -9.84 1.98 4.41
CA GLN A 44 -9.37 3.31 4.79
C GLN A 44 -9.11 4.14 3.54
N LYS A 45 -9.37 5.44 3.63
CA LYS A 45 -9.10 6.36 2.52
C LYS A 45 -8.71 7.75 2.98
N THR A 46 -8.00 8.45 2.10
CA THR A 46 -7.84 9.90 2.22
C THR A 46 -9.15 10.62 1.87
N GLY A 47 -9.23 11.90 2.21
CA GLY A 47 -10.12 12.81 1.50
C GLY A 47 -9.71 12.96 0.03
N THR A 48 -10.52 13.68 -0.72
CA THR A 48 -10.19 14.12 -2.08
C THR A 48 -9.01 15.09 -2.07
N LEU A 49 -8.06 14.90 -2.99
CA LEU A 49 -6.81 15.64 -3.11
C LEU A 49 -6.75 16.30 -4.50
N ARG A 50 -6.68 17.64 -4.54
CA ARG A 50 -6.36 18.39 -5.77
C ARG A 50 -4.88 18.25 -6.12
N GLY A 51 -4.50 18.68 -7.32
CA GLY A 51 -3.10 18.74 -7.71
C GLY A 51 -2.27 19.56 -6.72
N GLY A 52 -1.15 18.99 -6.27
CA GLY A 52 -0.28 19.54 -5.23
C GLY A 52 -0.72 19.27 -3.78
N GLU A 53 -1.91 18.72 -3.55
CA GLU A 53 -2.38 18.37 -2.20
C GLU A 53 -1.87 16.99 -1.77
N SER A 54 -1.85 16.77 -0.45
CA SER A 54 -1.49 15.49 0.17
C SER A 54 -2.48 15.13 1.27
N GLY A 55 -2.62 13.83 1.51
CA GLY A 55 -3.44 13.28 2.58
C GLY A 55 -2.84 11.99 3.13
N SER A 56 -3.31 11.58 4.31
CA SER A 56 -2.84 10.36 4.94
C SER A 56 -3.93 9.65 5.74
N PHE A 57 -3.71 8.36 5.97
CA PHE A 57 -4.46 7.54 6.91
C PHE A 57 -3.53 6.49 7.54
N THR A 58 -3.88 6.00 8.71
CA THR A 58 -3.13 4.94 9.41
C THR A 58 -3.95 3.66 9.42
N VAL A 59 -3.31 2.53 9.07
CA VAL A 59 -3.96 1.21 9.07
C VAL A 59 -2.99 0.17 9.62
N THR A 60 -3.54 -0.82 10.34
CA THR A 60 -2.81 -2.02 10.74
C THR A 60 -3.02 -3.10 9.69
N LEU A 61 -1.92 -3.49 9.04
CA LEU A 61 -1.89 -4.51 8.00
C LEU A 61 -1.66 -5.88 8.61
N GLN A 62 -2.48 -6.84 8.22
CA GLN A 62 -2.35 -8.26 8.51
C GLN A 62 -1.84 -8.98 7.25
N PRO A 63 -1.28 -10.20 7.37
CA PRO A 63 -0.94 -10.99 6.19
C PRO A 63 -2.13 -11.12 5.21
N GLY A 64 -1.90 -10.81 3.94
CA GLY A 64 -2.93 -10.86 2.91
C GLY A 64 -2.65 -9.92 1.75
N ARG A 65 -3.56 -9.93 0.76
CA ARG A 65 -3.51 -9.06 -0.41
C ARG A 65 -4.45 -7.89 -0.21
N TYR A 66 -3.97 -6.68 -0.49
CA TYR A 66 -4.77 -5.46 -0.41
C TYR A 66 -4.79 -4.78 -1.78
N GLU A 67 -5.90 -4.12 -2.04
CA GLU A 67 -6.11 -3.27 -3.19
C GLU A 67 -5.92 -1.81 -2.76
N LEU A 68 -5.21 -1.05 -3.60
CA LEU A 68 -5.13 0.39 -3.53
C LEU A 68 -5.78 0.95 -4.79
N SER A 69 -6.75 1.84 -4.65
CA SER A 69 -7.44 2.44 -5.80
C SER A 69 -7.84 3.89 -5.55
N CYS A 70 -8.31 4.56 -6.61
CA CYS A 70 -8.96 5.87 -6.50
C CYS A 70 -10.49 5.75 -6.70
N PRO A 71 -11.31 6.03 -5.67
CA PRO A 71 -12.78 5.89 -5.75
C PRO A 71 -13.49 7.07 -6.43
N VAL A 72 -12.74 8.04 -6.98
CA VAL A 72 -13.31 9.20 -7.66
C VAL A 72 -13.79 8.79 -9.06
N GLY A 73 -15.09 8.93 -9.31
CA GLY A 73 -15.70 8.67 -10.63
C GLY A 73 -15.33 7.29 -11.18
N ASN A 74 -14.87 7.25 -12.42
CA ASN A 74 -14.41 6.04 -13.10
C ASN A 74 -12.88 5.86 -13.06
N HIS A 75 -12.16 6.50 -12.12
CA HIS A 75 -10.69 6.49 -12.15
C HIS A 75 -10.11 5.08 -11.97
N LYS A 76 -10.75 4.24 -11.15
CA LYS A 76 -10.42 2.82 -11.05
C LYS A 76 -10.58 2.10 -12.39
N GLU A 77 -11.68 2.32 -13.11
CA GLU A 77 -11.93 1.73 -14.44
C GLU A 77 -10.93 2.21 -15.50
N LEU A 78 -10.37 3.40 -15.31
CA LEU A 78 -9.28 3.95 -16.12
C LEU A 78 -7.90 3.38 -15.76
N GLY A 79 -7.82 2.45 -14.80
CA GLY A 79 -6.60 1.76 -14.40
C GLY A 79 -5.93 2.34 -13.14
N MET A 80 -6.62 3.20 -12.38
CA MET A 80 -6.11 3.73 -11.12
C MET A 80 -6.33 2.76 -9.96
N ASP A 81 -5.80 1.57 -10.12
CA ASP A 81 -5.75 0.50 -9.13
C ASP A 81 -4.39 -0.20 -9.16
N THR A 82 -4.01 -0.73 -8.00
CA THR A 82 -2.81 -1.55 -7.84
C THR A 82 -2.98 -2.43 -6.62
N THR A 83 -2.15 -3.46 -6.49
CA THR A 83 -2.19 -4.36 -5.33
C THR A 83 -0.85 -4.46 -4.64
N ILE A 84 -0.93 -4.65 -3.34
CA ILE A 84 0.19 -4.91 -2.44
C ILE A 84 -0.01 -6.27 -1.76
N GLU A 85 1.09 -6.87 -1.36
CA GLU A 85 1.10 -8.10 -0.58
C GLU A 85 1.68 -7.83 0.80
N VAL A 86 0.98 -8.29 1.82
CA VAL A 86 1.44 -8.22 3.21
C VAL A 86 1.71 -9.63 3.67
N GLY A 87 2.91 -9.88 4.18
CA GLY A 87 3.31 -11.20 4.62
C GLY A 87 4.78 -11.21 4.99
N SER A 88 5.28 -12.39 5.36
CA SER A 88 6.71 -12.58 5.48
C SER A 88 7.34 -12.25 4.13
N ALA A 89 8.11 -11.15 4.03
CA ALA A 89 9.13 -11.09 3.00
C ALA A 89 9.90 -12.40 3.13
N ALA A 90 10.01 -13.17 2.03
CA ALA A 90 10.71 -14.45 2.06
C ALA A 90 11.99 -14.28 2.89
N PRO A 91 12.27 -15.16 3.87
CA PRO A 91 13.50 -15.05 4.62
C PRO A 91 14.63 -15.06 3.58
N GLY A 92 15.35 -13.95 3.49
CA GLY A 92 16.62 -13.91 2.77
C GLY A 92 17.41 -15.11 3.26
N THR A 93 17.73 -16.01 2.34
CA THR A 93 18.44 -17.26 2.63
C THR A 93 19.80 -16.92 3.23
N SER A 94 19.89 -16.93 4.56
CA SER A 94 21.13 -17.29 5.24
C SER A 94 21.04 -18.79 5.52
N PRO A 95 21.94 -19.62 4.98
CA PRO A 95 21.99 -21.03 5.36
C PRO A 95 22.28 -21.11 6.85
N ALA A 96 21.46 -21.86 7.57
CA ALA A 96 21.77 -22.31 8.91
C ALA A 96 23.11 -23.08 8.89
N GLN A 97 24.06 -22.68 9.73
CA GLN A 97 25.14 -23.57 10.14
C GLN A 97 24.71 -24.27 11.44
N PRO A 98 24.60 -25.61 11.48
CA PRO A 98 24.30 -26.35 12.70
C PRO A 98 25.58 -26.76 13.47
N SER A 99 25.35 -27.13 14.74
CA SER A 99 26.21 -27.93 15.66
C SER A 99 27.29 -27.13 16.41
N GLY A 100 27.57 -27.27 17.71
CA GLY A 100 27.16 -28.11 18.86
C GLY A 100 27.85 -27.48 20.11
N GLY A 101 27.41 -27.60 21.36
CA GLY A 101 27.35 -28.81 22.17
C GLY A 101 28.58 -28.94 23.08
N GLY A 102 28.40 -28.75 24.41
CA GLY A 102 29.14 -29.50 25.46
C GLY A 102 30.41 -28.90 26.08
N ASP A 103 30.33 -28.75 27.42
CA ASP A 103 31.37 -28.76 28.49
C ASP A 103 32.24 -27.52 28.75
#